data_AF-A0A6L5Y5N5-F1
#
_entry.id   AF-A0A6L5Y5N5-F1
#
_cell.length_a   1.000
_cell.length_b   1.000
_cell.length_c   1.000
_cell.angle_alpha   90.00
_cell.angle_beta   90.00
_cell.angle_gamma   90.00
#
_symmetry.space_group_name_H-M   'P 1'
#
loop_
_entity.id
_entity.type
_entity.pdbx_description
1 polymer ?
#
loop_
_entity_poly.entity_id
_entity_poly.type
_entity_poly.pdbx_seq_one_letter_code
_entity_poly.pdbx_strand_id
1 'polypeptide(L)'
;MQDRYTGDLGDFSKLGILRALQTAGLSIGVNWYLTPDENHNGDGRHVKYLNQEEFKACDEELWLELKHVVESNQRKACYLENENILQACFYSERLDFTGKTKAERESVRKAWHKKACITLAGNDIVCVDPENGLIVPSAVGRPKENKYVLYDELTDYYAQQSSVIYY
;
A
#
# COMPACT_ATOMS: atom_id res chain seq x y z
N MET A 1 -3.78 -3.33 1.87
CA MET A 1 -2.75 -4.24 1.32
C MET A 1 -2.64 -5.53 2.14
N GLN A 2 -2.27 -6.66 1.52
CA GLN A 2 -1.85 -7.91 2.19
C GLN A 2 -0.65 -8.50 1.44
N ASP A 3 0.19 -9.27 2.13
CA ASP A 3 1.39 -9.86 1.50
C ASP A 3 1.01 -10.77 0.31
N ARG A 4 -0.09 -11.52 0.42
CA ARG A 4 -0.63 -12.36 -0.67
C ARG A 4 -1.02 -11.62 -1.96
N TYR A 5 -1.18 -10.30 -1.93
CA TYR A 5 -1.51 -9.48 -3.10
C TYR A 5 -0.27 -8.96 -3.83
N THR A 6 0.89 -8.94 -3.17
CA THR A 6 2.15 -8.42 -3.69
C THR A 6 2.44 -8.84 -5.13
N GLY A 7 2.69 -7.85 -5.99
CA GLY A 7 3.09 -8.03 -7.38
C GLY A 7 1.94 -8.39 -8.32
N ASP A 8 0.69 -8.23 -7.88
CA ASP A 8 -0.46 -8.35 -8.78
C ASP A 8 -0.63 -7.11 -9.68
N LEU A 9 -1.63 -7.16 -10.56
CA LEU A 9 -1.92 -6.08 -11.50
C LEU A 9 -2.26 -4.74 -10.80
N GLY A 10 -2.82 -4.79 -9.59
CA GLY A 10 -3.09 -3.60 -8.79
C GLY A 10 -1.80 -2.91 -8.39
N ASP A 11 -0.80 -3.67 -7.94
CA ASP A 11 0.52 -3.12 -7.63
C ASP A 11 1.24 -2.58 -8.86
N PHE A 12 1.18 -3.27 -10.01
CA PHE A 12 1.76 -2.76 -11.26
C PHE A 12 1.17 -1.40 -11.65
N SER A 13 -0.16 -1.27 -11.58
CA SER A 13 -0.86 -0.04 -11.95
C SER A 13 -0.53 1.11 -10.98
N LYS A 14 -0.56 0.83 -9.67
CA LYS A 14 -0.23 1.77 -8.60
C LYS A 14 1.21 2.25 -8.69
N LEU A 15 2.17 1.32 -8.73
CA LEU A 15 3.60 1.62 -8.80
C LEU A 15 3.94 2.36 -10.11
N GLY A 16 3.31 2.01 -11.23
CA GLY A 16 3.49 2.74 -12.50
C GLY A 16 3.08 4.21 -12.40
N ILE A 17 1.94 4.51 -11.75
CA ILE A 17 1.51 5.89 -11.48
C ILE A 17 2.54 6.60 -10.57
N LEU A 18 3.00 5.94 -9.52
CA LEU A 18 3.97 6.55 -8.59
C LEU A 18 5.33 6.81 -9.25
N ARG A 19 5.81 5.91 -10.12
CA ARG A 19 7.04 6.12 -10.91
C ARG A 19 6.90 7.29 -11.87
N ALA A 20 5.73 7.48 -12.48
CA ALA A 20 5.47 8.63 -13.35
C ALA A 20 5.53 9.96 -12.55
N LEU A 21 4.96 9.99 -11.34
CA LEU A 21 5.04 11.15 -10.44
C LEU A 21 6.47 11.41 -9.95
N GLN A 22 7.20 10.35 -9.60
CA GLN A 22 8.62 10.44 -9.24
C GLN A 22 9.46 11.01 -10.39
N THR A 23 9.20 10.56 -11.62
CA THR A 23 9.87 11.07 -12.83
C THR A 23 9.55 12.54 -13.09
N ALA A 24 8.37 13.01 -12.68
CA ALA A 24 8.02 14.44 -12.70
C ALA A 24 8.72 15.27 -11.61
N GLY A 25 9.56 14.65 -10.78
CA GLY A 25 10.37 15.32 -9.75
C GLY A 25 9.72 15.40 -8.38
N LEU A 26 8.64 14.64 -8.14
CA LEU A 26 7.95 14.61 -6.85
C LEU A 26 8.54 13.53 -5.94
N SER A 27 8.80 13.87 -4.69
CA SER A 27 9.15 12.90 -3.65
C SER A 27 7.92 12.09 -3.23
N ILE A 28 8.10 10.75 -3.12
CA ILE A 28 7.00 9.82 -2.90
C ILE A 28 7.15 9.15 -1.53
N GLY A 29 6.09 9.21 -0.73
CA GLY A 29 5.87 8.37 0.43
C GLY A 29 4.80 7.32 0.13
N VAL A 30 4.99 6.08 0.58
CA VAL A 30 3.99 5.02 0.48
C VAL A 30 3.68 4.47 1.86
N ASN A 31 2.41 4.58 2.26
CA ASN A 31 1.87 3.94 3.44
C ASN A 31 1.14 2.66 3.04
N TRP A 32 1.78 1.52 3.24
CA TRP A 32 1.15 0.22 3.10
C TRP A 32 0.25 -0.01 4.31
N TYR A 33 -1.07 0.04 4.11
CA TYR A 33 -2.07 -0.39 5.10
C TYR A 33 -2.06 -1.93 5.14
N LEU A 34 -0.95 -2.49 5.63
CA LEU A 34 -0.65 -3.91 5.59
C LEU A 34 -1.40 -4.63 6.70
N THR A 35 -2.40 -5.43 6.33
CA THR A 35 -3.16 -6.25 7.26
C THR A 35 -2.66 -7.69 7.23
N PRO A 36 -2.92 -8.50 8.29
CA PRO A 36 -2.64 -9.93 8.24
C PRO A 36 -3.30 -10.62 7.03
N ASP A 37 -2.65 -11.63 6.49
CA ASP A 37 -3.21 -12.43 5.40
C ASP A 37 -4.47 -13.15 5.85
N GLU A 38 -5.48 -13.12 4.98
CA GLU A 38 -6.69 -13.91 5.15
C GLU A 38 -6.56 -15.30 4.55
N ASN A 39 -7.13 -16.31 5.21
CA ASN A 39 -7.05 -17.72 4.77
C ASN A 39 -8.30 -18.18 3.99
N HIS A 40 -9.24 -17.29 3.73
CA HIS A 40 -10.61 -17.68 3.35
C HIS A 40 -10.83 -17.81 1.84
N ASN A 41 -10.04 -17.09 1.02
CA ASN A 41 -10.30 -16.92 -0.42
C ASN A 41 -9.04 -17.10 -1.27
N GLY A 42 -9.19 -17.53 -2.53
CA GLY A 42 -8.10 -17.67 -3.51
C GLY A 42 -7.70 -16.38 -4.26
N ASP A 43 -8.26 -15.23 -3.89
CA ASP A 43 -8.01 -13.92 -4.52
C ASP A 43 -6.55 -13.47 -4.40
N GLY A 44 -6.11 -12.53 -5.24
CA GLY A 44 -4.73 -12.01 -5.17
C GLY A 44 -3.73 -12.66 -6.11
N ARG A 45 -4.23 -13.32 -7.16
CA ARG A 45 -3.41 -14.01 -8.17
C ARG A 45 -3.58 -13.38 -9.56
N HIS A 46 -3.80 -12.07 -9.63
CA HIS A 46 -3.79 -11.32 -10.89
C HIS A 46 -2.36 -11.09 -11.36
N VAL A 47 -1.58 -12.16 -11.49
CA VAL A 47 -0.17 -12.14 -11.93
C VAL A 47 0.00 -12.53 -13.40
N LYS A 48 -1.10 -12.89 -14.08
CA LYS A 48 -1.08 -13.31 -15.49
C LYS A 48 -0.57 -12.20 -16.44
N TYR A 49 -0.66 -10.94 -16.04
CA TYR A 49 -0.14 -9.79 -16.80
C TYR A 49 1.40 -9.84 -16.96
N LEU A 50 2.10 -10.58 -16.08
CA LEU A 50 3.55 -10.81 -16.17
C LEU A 50 3.98 -11.74 -17.33
N ASN A 51 3.01 -12.17 -18.16
CA ASN A 51 3.25 -12.93 -19.39
C ASN A 51 2.65 -12.23 -20.62
N GLN A 52 2.30 -10.95 -20.49
CA GLN A 52 1.61 -10.16 -21.50
C GLN A 52 2.48 -8.98 -21.90
N GLU A 53 2.88 -8.93 -23.18
CA GLU A 53 3.81 -7.94 -23.73
C GLU A 53 3.25 -6.51 -23.67
N GLU A 54 1.91 -6.36 -23.71
CA GLU A 54 1.26 -5.06 -23.59
C GLU A 54 1.53 -4.37 -22.25
N PHE A 55 1.66 -5.12 -21.16
CA PHE A 55 2.00 -4.56 -19.85
C PHE A 55 3.50 -4.26 -19.74
N LYS A 56 4.33 -5.12 -20.34
CA LYS A 56 5.77 -4.88 -20.44
C LYS A 56 6.06 -3.56 -21.20
N ALA A 57 5.29 -3.26 -22.24
CA ALA A 57 5.43 -2.03 -23.00
C ALA A 57 5.06 -0.74 -22.23
N CYS A 58 4.31 -0.84 -21.12
CA CYS A 58 3.96 0.31 -20.28
C CYS A 58 5.13 0.77 -19.40
N ASP A 59 5.82 -0.18 -18.75
CA ASP A 59 7.00 0.07 -17.92
C ASP A 59 7.79 -1.24 -17.82
N GLU A 60 8.78 -1.41 -18.69
CA GLU A 60 9.55 -2.67 -18.80
C GLU A 60 10.33 -2.96 -17.52
N GLU A 61 10.89 -1.94 -16.88
CA GLU A 61 11.69 -2.10 -15.67
C GLU A 61 10.82 -2.53 -14.49
N LEU A 62 9.70 -1.83 -14.25
CA LEU A 62 8.75 -2.22 -13.20
C LEU A 62 8.20 -3.63 -13.46
N TRP A 63 7.84 -3.94 -14.71
CA TRP A 63 7.33 -5.26 -15.07
C TRP A 63 8.34 -6.37 -14.79
N LEU A 64 9.62 -6.16 -15.13
CA LEU A 64 10.69 -7.13 -14.86
C LEU A 64 10.93 -7.34 -13.37
N GLU A 65 10.94 -6.26 -12.57
CA GLU A 65 11.11 -6.35 -11.12
C GLU A 65 9.93 -7.07 -10.46
N LEU A 66 8.69 -6.73 -10.82
CA LEU A 66 7.51 -7.43 -10.29
C LEU A 66 7.47 -8.90 -10.75
N LYS A 67 7.92 -9.19 -11.97
CA LYS A 67 8.08 -10.55 -12.46
C LYS A 67 9.06 -11.34 -11.60
N HIS A 68 10.21 -10.76 -11.30
CA HIS A 68 11.22 -11.38 -10.44
C HIS A 68 10.69 -11.67 -9.03
N VAL A 69 9.97 -10.71 -8.42
CA VAL A 69 9.34 -10.87 -7.10
C VAL A 69 8.35 -12.03 -7.09
N VAL A 70 7.50 -12.14 -8.13
CA VAL A 70 6.49 -13.20 -8.24
C VAL A 70 7.13 -14.56 -8.52
N GLU A 71 8.04 -14.66 -9.49
CA GLU A 71 8.69 -15.93 -9.88
C GLU A 71 9.61 -16.48 -8.79
N SER A 72 10.24 -15.61 -8.00
CA SER A 72 11.06 -16.01 -6.84
C SER A 72 10.25 -16.33 -5.59
N ASN A 73 8.91 -16.31 -5.67
CA ASN A 73 7.99 -16.53 -4.55
C ASN A 73 8.22 -15.56 -3.36
N GLN A 74 8.63 -14.33 -3.67
CA GLN A 74 8.91 -13.26 -2.72
C GLN A 74 7.71 -12.31 -2.56
N ARG A 75 6.49 -12.85 -2.56
CA ARG A 75 5.26 -12.05 -2.52
C ARG A 75 4.99 -11.51 -1.11
N LYS A 76 5.72 -10.47 -0.72
CA LYS A 76 5.53 -9.66 0.49
C LYS A 76 5.79 -8.19 0.18
N ALA A 77 5.08 -7.28 0.86
CA ALA A 77 5.20 -5.85 0.61
C ALA A 77 6.64 -5.33 0.73
N CYS A 78 7.44 -5.89 1.65
CA CYS A 78 8.84 -5.50 1.84
C CYS A 78 9.74 -5.75 0.61
N TYR A 79 9.35 -6.64 -0.31
CA TYR A 79 10.09 -6.83 -1.57
C TYR A 79 9.74 -5.78 -2.64
N LEU A 80 8.65 -5.02 -2.45
CA LEU A 80 8.32 -3.87 -3.28
C LEU A 80 9.06 -2.59 -2.83
N GLU A 81 9.60 -2.59 -1.61
CA GLU A 81 10.40 -1.49 -1.05
C GLU A 81 11.84 -1.53 -1.58
N ASN A 82 11.97 -1.54 -2.90
CA ASN A 82 13.22 -1.64 -3.64
C ASN A 82 13.38 -0.39 -4.52
N GLU A 83 14.54 0.24 -4.50
CA GLU A 83 14.85 1.45 -5.27
C GLU A 83 14.73 1.25 -6.79
N ASN A 84 14.90 0.02 -7.31
CA ASN A 84 14.64 -0.30 -8.72
C ASN A 84 13.15 -0.28 -9.05
N ILE A 85 12.29 -0.60 -8.08
CA ILE A 85 10.83 -0.58 -8.22
C ILE A 85 10.32 0.86 -8.06
N LEU A 86 10.66 1.51 -6.95
CA LEU A 86 10.25 2.88 -6.65
C LEU A 86 11.21 3.48 -5.63
N GLN A 87 11.76 4.67 -5.92
CA GLN A 87 12.59 5.41 -4.95
C GLN A 87 11.65 6.25 -4.09
N ALA A 88 11.24 5.70 -2.95
CA ALA A 88 10.24 6.29 -2.07
C ALA A 88 10.58 6.05 -0.58
N CYS A 89 9.97 6.85 0.29
CA CYS A 89 9.87 6.53 1.71
C CYS A 89 8.73 5.53 1.93
N PHE A 90 9.00 4.41 2.59
CA PHE A 90 7.98 3.38 2.84
C PHE A 90 7.62 3.27 4.31
N TYR A 91 6.36 2.96 4.58
CA TYR A 91 5.88 2.53 5.89
C TYR A 91 5.01 1.28 5.73
N SER A 92 5.50 0.15 6.27
CA SER A 92 4.90 -1.19 6.13
C SER A 92 4.69 -1.93 7.46
N GLU A 93 4.69 -1.23 8.60
CA GLU A 93 4.31 -1.87 9.86
C GLU A 93 2.88 -2.45 9.75
N ARG A 94 2.65 -3.68 10.23
CA ARG A 94 1.34 -4.33 10.14
C ARG A 94 0.30 -3.66 11.02
N LEU A 95 -0.88 -3.38 10.45
CA LEU A 95 -2.08 -2.92 11.16
C LEU A 95 -2.98 -4.12 11.52
N ASP A 96 -2.59 -4.83 12.59
CA ASP A 96 -3.26 -6.05 13.04
C ASP A 96 -4.25 -5.79 14.19
N PHE A 97 -5.51 -6.16 13.95
CA PHE A 97 -6.62 -6.06 14.90
C PHE A 97 -7.05 -7.40 15.52
N THR A 98 -6.34 -8.48 15.23
CA THR A 98 -6.66 -9.85 15.68
C THR A 98 -6.68 -9.94 17.21
N GLY A 99 -7.78 -10.46 17.75
CA GLY A 99 -7.98 -10.64 19.18
C GLY A 99 -8.14 -9.33 19.98
N LYS A 100 -8.19 -8.16 19.33
CA LYS A 100 -8.26 -6.86 20.02
C LYS A 100 -9.71 -6.42 20.22
N THR A 101 -9.99 -5.86 21.40
CA THR A 101 -11.22 -5.12 21.71
C THR A 101 -11.32 -3.83 20.91
N LYS A 102 -12.49 -3.17 20.90
CA LYS A 102 -12.67 -1.90 20.18
C LYS A 102 -11.67 -0.82 20.64
N ALA A 103 -11.52 -0.63 21.95
CA ALA A 103 -10.61 0.37 22.50
C ALA A 103 -9.14 0.08 22.16
N GLU A 104 -8.73 -1.20 22.17
CA GLU A 104 -7.36 -1.58 21.78
C GLU A 104 -7.11 -1.33 20.29
N ARG A 105 -8.08 -1.61 19.41
CA ARG A 105 -7.95 -1.31 17.97
C ARG A 105 -7.77 0.19 17.72
N GLU A 106 -8.55 1.02 18.37
CA GLU A 106 -8.44 2.49 18.28
C GLU A 106 -7.04 2.96 18.73
N SER A 107 -6.55 2.44 19.87
CA SER A 107 -5.23 2.79 20.39
C SER A 107 -4.09 2.33 19.47
N VAL A 108 -4.17 1.09 18.97
CA VAL A 108 -3.17 0.52 18.04
C VAL A 108 -3.15 1.32 16.74
N ARG A 109 -4.32 1.61 16.16
CA ARG A 109 -4.43 2.38 14.93
C ARG A 109 -3.86 3.78 15.07
N LYS A 110 -4.19 4.47 16.17
CA LYS A 110 -3.66 5.82 16.42
C LYS A 110 -2.14 5.83 16.56
N ALA A 111 -1.58 4.86 17.27
CA ALA A 111 -0.13 4.73 17.40
C ALA A 111 0.55 4.41 16.06
N TRP A 112 -0.04 3.49 15.29
CA TRP A 112 0.42 3.11 13.96
C TRP A 112 0.38 4.30 12.98
N HIS A 113 -0.73 5.04 12.93
CA HIS A 113 -0.87 6.18 12.03
C HIS A 113 0.11 7.30 12.39
N LYS A 114 0.29 7.58 13.69
CA LYS A 114 1.28 8.56 14.14
C LYS A 114 2.70 8.23 13.65
N LYS A 115 3.10 6.95 13.71
CA LYS A 115 4.40 6.53 13.18
C LYS A 115 4.46 6.72 11.67
N ALA A 116 3.43 6.33 10.93
CA ALA A 116 3.35 6.53 9.49
C ALA A 116 3.53 8.00 9.11
N CYS A 117 2.82 8.90 9.79
CA CYS A 117 2.95 10.35 9.62
C CYS A 117 4.34 10.89 9.91
N ILE A 118 5.06 10.32 10.88
CA ILE A 118 6.44 10.75 11.18
C ILE A 118 7.40 10.23 10.10
N THR A 119 7.26 8.98 9.70
CA THR A 119 8.13 8.34 8.71
C THR A 119 7.99 8.96 7.32
N LEU A 120 6.77 9.35 6.94
CA LEU A 120 6.46 9.84 5.59
C LEU A 120 6.46 11.37 5.48
N ALA A 121 6.71 12.09 6.58
CA ALA A 121 6.74 13.54 6.59
C ALA A 121 7.77 14.10 5.60
N GLY A 122 7.41 15.18 4.90
CA GLY A 122 8.29 15.86 3.95
C GLY A 122 8.25 15.31 2.52
N ASN A 123 7.46 14.28 2.24
CA ASN A 123 7.19 13.84 0.86
C ASN A 123 6.12 14.72 0.20
N ASP A 124 6.28 15.02 -1.08
CA ASP A 124 5.32 15.80 -1.87
C ASP A 124 4.01 15.03 -2.06
N ILE A 125 4.12 13.71 -2.30
CA ILE A 125 2.99 12.80 -2.44
C ILE A 125 3.06 11.74 -1.34
N VAL A 126 1.93 11.48 -0.67
CA VAL A 126 1.74 10.28 0.13
C VAL A 126 0.67 9.40 -0.51
N CYS A 127 1.07 8.22 -0.97
CA CYS A 127 0.17 7.19 -1.42
C CYS A 127 -0.22 6.29 -0.24
N VAL A 128 -1.52 6.18 0.05
CA VAL A 128 -2.06 5.25 1.04
C VAL A 128 -2.70 4.06 0.32
N ASP A 129 -2.41 2.85 0.78
CA ASP A 129 -2.82 1.61 0.10
C ASP A 129 -3.71 0.70 0.97
N PRO A 130 -4.92 1.15 1.35
CA PRO A 130 -5.92 0.31 2.00
C PRO A 130 -6.38 -0.81 1.06
N GLU A 131 -6.83 -1.93 1.62
CA GLU A 131 -7.39 -3.01 0.79
C GLU A 131 -8.75 -2.65 0.21
N ASN A 132 -9.57 -1.91 0.96
CA ASN A 132 -10.96 -1.61 0.61
C ASN A 132 -11.22 -0.11 0.38
N GLY A 133 -10.18 0.69 0.17
CA GLY A 133 -10.31 2.14 -0.02
C GLY A 133 -10.76 2.88 1.24
N LEU A 134 -11.60 3.90 1.06
CA LEU A 134 -12.07 4.79 2.11
C LEU A 134 -13.13 4.15 3.01
N ILE A 135 -13.08 4.46 4.31
CA ILE A 135 -13.97 3.89 5.32
C ILE A 135 -15.46 4.01 4.98
N VAL A 136 -16.19 2.90 5.19
CA VAL A 136 -17.64 2.80 4.96
C VAL A 136 -18.41 2.54 6.26
N PRO A 137 -19.71 2.93 6.36
CA PRO A 137 -20.49 2.79 7.60
C PRO A 137 -20.51 1.37 8.18
N SER A 138 -20.52 0.34 7.34
CA SER A 138 -20.55 -1.06 7.79
C SER A 138 -19.24 -1.54 8.43
N ALA A 139 -18.14 -0.79 8.26
CA ALA A 139 -16.81 -1.12 8.78
C ALA A 139 -16.44 -0.35 10.04
N VAL A 140 -17.09 0.78 10.32
CA VAL A 140 -16.76 1.66 11.45
C VAL A 140 -16.74 0.90 12.78
N GLY A 141 -15.61 0.97 13.48
CA GLY A 141 -15.39 0.33 14.78
C GLY A 141 -15.39 -1.21 14.76
N ARG A 142 -15.41 -1.85 13.58
CA ARG A 142 -15.33 -3.30 13.42
C ARG A 142 -13.89 -3.75 13.17
N PRO A 143 -13.54 -5.04 13.39
CA PRO A 143 -12.20 -5.52 13.08
C PRO A 143 -11.76 -5.31 11.63
N LYS A 144 -12.69 -5.34 10.66
CA LYS A 144 -12.40 -5.08 9.24
C LYS A 144 -12.00 -3.64 8.93
N GLU A 145 -12.10 -2.71 9.88
CA GLU A 145 -11.76 -1.31 9.70
C GLU A 145 -10.29 -1.08 9.33
N ASN A 146 -9.37 -1.97 9.76
CA ASN A 146 -7.95 -1.90 9.39
C ASN A 146 -7.69 -2.03 7.88
N LYS A 147 -8.65 -2.54 7.12
CA LYS A 147 -8.58 -2.65 5.65
C LYS A 147 -8.93 -1.37 4.91
N TYR A 148 -9.39 -0.35 5.64
CA TYR A 148 -9.83 0.93 5.08
C TYR A 148 -8.93 2.06 5.57
N VAL A 149 -8.83 3.15 4.82
CA VAL A 149 -8.30 4.42 5.29
C VAL A 149 -9.40 5.28 5.94
N LEU A 150 -9.07 6.02 7.01
CA LEU A 150 -10.02 6.98 7.63
C LEU A 150 -9.86 8.38 7.02
N TYR A 151 -10.93 9.17 7.07
CA TYR A 151 -10.92 10.58 6.63
C TYR A 151 -9.87 11.41 7.37
N ASP A 152 -9.77 11.24 8.69
CA ASP A 152 -8.80 11.99 9.50
C ASP A 152 -7.36 11.62 9.13
N GLU A 153 -7.10 10.36 8.76
CA GLU A 153 -5.76 9.93 8.35
C GLU A 153 -5.31 10.57 7.03
N LEU A 154 -6.23 10.76 6.08
CA LEU A 154 -5.94 11.52 4.85
C LEU A 154 -5.69 13.00 5.18
N THR A 155 -6.50 13.56 6.08
CA THR A 155 -6.42 14.97 6.49
C THR A 155 -5.09 15.27 7.18
N ASP A 156 -4.59 14.34 7.99
CA ASP A 156 -3.31 14.47 8.68
C ASP A 156 -2.12 14.54 7.69
N TYR A 157 -2.14 13.77 6.59
CA TYR A 157 -1.13 13.90 5.53
C TYR A 157 -1.25 15.23 4.77
N TYR A 158 -2.48 15.66 4.44
CA TYR A 158 -2.69 16.98 3.83
C TYR A 158 -2.21 18.13 4.73
N ALA A 159 -2.40 18.02 6.04
CA ALA A 159 -1.91 19.00 7.01
C ALA A 159 -0.36 19.06 7.08
N GLN A 160 0.32 18.00 6.64
CA GLN A 160 1.78 17.96 6.46
C GLN A 160 2.25 18.49 5.10
N GLN A 161 1.36 19.11 4.32
CA GLN A 161 1.61 19.68 2.99
C GLN A 161 1.84 18.65 1.89
N SER A 162 1.62 17.36 2.16
CA SER A 162 1.61 16.32 1.11
C SER A 162 0.30 16.34 0.35
N SER A 163 0.34 16.10 -0.96
CA SER A 163 -0.84 15.65 -1.70
C SER A 163 -1.08 14.16 -1.44
N VAL A 164 -2.33 13.75 -1.32
CA VAL A 164 -2.66 12.37 -0.91
C VAL A 164 -3.35 11.63 -2.05
N ILE A 165 -2.83 10.45 -2.38
CA ILE A 165 -3.45 9.50 -3.29
C ILE A 165 -3.87 8.29 -2.45
N TYR A 166 -5.15 7.90 -2.50
CA TYR A 166 -5.58 6.61 -1.98
C TYR A 166 -5.94 5.70 -3.16
N TYR A 167 -5.47 4.46 -3.09
CA TYR A 167 -5.72 3.44 -4.11
C TYR A 167 -6.82 2.47 -3.67
#